data_AF-A0A7Y7QKU2-F1
#
_entry.id   AF-A0A7Y7QKU2-F1
#
_cell.length_a   1.000
_cell.length_b   1.000
_cell.length_c   1.000
_cell.angle_alpha   90.00
_cell.angle_beta   90.00
_cell.angle_gamma   90.00
#
_symmetry.space_group_name_H-M   'P 1'
#
loop_
_entity.id
_entity.type
_entity.pdbx_description
1 polymer ?
#
loop_
_entity_poly.entity_id
_entity_poly.type
_entity_poly.pdbx_seq_one_letter_code
_entity_poly.pdbx_strand_id
1 'polypeptide(L)'
;MTKEVNINDLTLEDSKSLLKEVKLYRDLKKQLGSRGVNLYNKIKTGKKNLVVEYFPSMSQDLAWEEANKVFTKVFSLNVKKEDVIFVEKESILGGIRVYSDDSVVDLSYLKIERIVKK
;
A
#
# COMPACT_ATOMS: atom_id res chain seq x y z
N MET A 1 -3.12 -22.65 8.61
CA MET A 1 -2.22 -23.62 9.25
C MET A 1 -0.84 -22.98 9.37
N THR A 2 -0.48 -22.52 10.56
CA THR A 2 0.89 -22.07 10.85
C THR A 2 1.74 -23.32 10.98
N LYS A 3 2.71 -23.54 10.08
CA LYS A 3 3.69 -24.61 10.23
C LYS A 3 4.58 -24.24 11.41
N GLU A 4 4.52 -25.00 12.50
CA GLU A 4 5.53 -24.91 13.56
C GLU A 4 6.85 -25.39 12.97
N VAL A 5 7.87 -24.54 13.04
CA VAL A 5 9.22 -24.86 12.59
C VAL A 5 10.02 -25.28 13.82
N ASN A 6 10.44 -26.54 13.85
CA ASN A 6 11.36 -27.03 14.88
C ASN A 6 12.78 -26.53 14.56
N ILE A 7 13.34 -25.73 15.46
CA ILE A 7 14.66 -25.08 15.26
C ILE A 7 15.78 -26.12 15.12
N ASN A 8 15.61 -27.30 15.74
CA ASN A 8 16.62 -28.35 15.72
C ASN A 8 16.75 -29.05 14.36
N ASP A 9 15.76 -28.89 13.48
CA ASP A 9 15.73 -29.51 12.15
C ASP A 9 16.21 -28.55 11.04
N LEU A 10 16.66 -27.34 11.41
CA LEU A 10 17.12 -26.33 10.45
C LEU A 10 18.54 -26.61 9.97
N THR A 11 18.75 -26.54 8.66
CA THR A 11 20.11 -26.54 8.12
C THR A 11 20.84 -25.24 8.47
N LEU A 12 22.15 -25.21 8.27
CA LEU A 12 22.94 -23.98 8.40
C LEU A 12 22.43 -22.87 7.47
N GLU A 13 21.96 -23.22 6.28
CA GLU A 13 21.42 -22.28 5.30
C GLU A 13 20.07 -21.71 5.75
N ASP A 14 19.18 -22.58 6.24
CA ASP A 14 17.88 -22.15 6.79
C ASP A 14 18.08 -21.23 8.00
N SER A 15 19.05 -21.55 8.86
CA SER A 15 19.43 -20.74 10.03
C SER A 15 19.96 -19.36 9.63
N LYS A 16 20.78 -19.28 8.59
CA LYS A 16 21.27 -18.00 8.03
C LYS A 16 20.13 -17.18 7.44
N SER A 17 19.19 -17.82 6.75
CA SER A 17 18.00 -17.16 6.20
C SER A 17 17.12 -16.59 7.31
N LEU A 18 16.80 -17.41 8.30
CA LEU A 18 16.02 -17.00 9.47
C LEU A 18 16.67 -15.83 10.21
N LEU A 19 17.99 -15.87 10.40
CA LEU A 19 18.71 -14.77 11.04
C LEU A 19 18.59 -13.46 10.25
N LYS A 20 18.63 -13.50 8.91
CA LYS A 20 18.44 -12.31 8.06
C LYS A 20 17.03 -11.74 8.25
N GLU A 21 16.01 -12.58 8.28
CA GLU A 21 14.63 -12.15 8.49
C GLU A 21 14.40 -11.51 9.87
N VAL A 22 14.91 -12.15 10.93
CA VAL A 22 14.80 -11.62 12.30
C VAL A 22 15.52 -10.27 12.42
N LYS A 23 16.69 -10.12 11.78
CA LYS A 23 17.41 -8.83 11.72
C LYS A 23 16.58 -7.76 11.01
N LEU A 24 16.02 -8.08 9.84
CA LEU A 24 15.17 -7.15 9.10
C LEU A 24 13.97 -6.69 9.93
N TYR A 25 13.24 -7.62 10.56
CA TYR A 25 12.12 -7.29 11.44
C TYR A 25 12.55 -6.35 12.57
N ARG A 26 13.65 -6.69 13.27
CA ARG A 26 14.19 -5.90 14.38
C ARG A 26 14.55 -4.50 13.92
N ASP A 27 15.24 -4.37 12.79
CA ASP A 27 15.75 -3.09 12.30
C ASP A 27 14.59 -2.18 11.87
N LEU A 28 13.60 -2.73 11.15
CA LEU A 28 12.37 -2.02 10.79
C LEU A 28 11.58 -1.58 12.03
N LYS A 29 11.40 -2.47 13.01
CA LYS A 29 10.72 -2.15 14.27
C LYS A 29 11.46 -1.06 15.05
N LYS A 30 12.80 -1.10 15.08
CA LYS A 30 13.62 -0.09 15.78
C LYS A 30 13.52 1.28 15.11
N GLN A 31 13.50 1.34 13.78
CA GLN A 31 13.49 2.60 13.04
C GLN A 31 12.10 3.22 12.90
N LEU A 32 11.07 2.40 12.71
CA LEU A 32 9.72 2.86 12.32
C LEU A 32 8.63 2.44 13.32
N GLY A 33 8.98 1.77 14.41
CA GLY A 33 8.03 1.31 15.43
C GLY A 33 6.96 0.39 14.85
N SER A 34 5.68 0.69 15.14
CA SER A 34 4.52 -0.05 14.63
C SER A 34 4.41 -0.03 13.10
N ARG A 35 4.82 1.08 12.45
CA ARG A 35 4.86 1.18 10.99
C ARG A 35 5.87 0.19 10.39
N GLY A 36 7.00 -0.01 11.05
CA GLY A 36 8.02 -0.98 10.64
C GLY A 36 7.53 -2.43 10.70
N VAL A 37 6.76 -2.77 11.73
CA VAL A 37 6.12 -4.09 11.83
C VAL A 37 5.13 -4.32 10.69
N ASN A 38 4.31 -3.31 10.37
CA ASN A 38 3.37 -3.38 9.25
C ASN A 38 4.10 -3.52 7.91
N LEU A 39 5.20 -2.79 7.71
CA LEU A 39 6.02 -2.89 6.51
C LEU A 39 6.67 -4.28 6.36
N TYR A 40 7.22 -4.84 7.43
CA TYR A 40 7.76 -6.20 7.42
C TYR A 40 6.70 -7.23 6.99
N ASN A 41 5.50 -7.15 7.58
CA ASN A 41 4.40 -8.05 7.23
C ASN A 41 3.95 -7.88 5.76
N LYS A 42 3.99 -6.66 5.22
CA LYS A 42 3.73 -6.40 3.79
C LYS A 42 4.77 -7.07 2.90
N ILE A 43 6.05 -6.88 3.20
CA ILE A 43 7.15 -7.52 2.46
C ILE A 43 6.99 -9.05 2.48
N LYS A 44 6.72 -9.63 3.66
CA LYS A 44 6.57 -11.07 3.87
C LYS A 44 5.37 -11.66 3.10
N THR A 45 4.27 -10.91 3.00
CA THR A 45 3.04 -11.37 2.34
C THR A 45 3.00 -11.05 0.85
N GLY A 46 3.89 -10.18 0.35
CA GLY A 46 3.87 -9.70 -1.03
C GLY A 46 2.61 -8.89 -1.38
N LYS A 47 1.78 -8.55 -0.40
CA LYS A 47 0.55 -7.78 -0.62
C LYS A 47 0.90 -6.31 -0.83
N LYS A 48 0.60 -5.81 -2.03
CA LYS A 48 0.68 -4.38 -2.34
C LYS A 48 -0.35 -3.61 -1.53
N ASN A 49 0.05 -2.44 -1.05
CA ASN A 49 -0.85 -1.51 -0.38
C ASN A 49 -1.53 -0.63 -1.42
N LEU A 50 -2.78 -0.94 -1.73
CA LEU A 50 -3.57 -0.21 -2.71
C LEU A 50 -4.56 0.67 -1.97
N VAL A 51 -4.41 1.98 -2.08
CA VAL A 51 -5.26 2.95 -1.39
C VAL A 51 -5.81 3.94 -2.39
N VAL A 52 -7.09 4.25 -2.27
CA VAL A 52 -7.76 5.30 -3.05
C VAL A 52 -8.33 6.32 -2.08
N GLU A 53 -7.76 7.51 -2.08
CA GLU A 53 -8.35 8.66 -1.39
C GLU A 53 -9.29 9.38 -2.36
N TYR A 54 -10.52 9.68 -1.94
CA TYR A 54 -11.51 10.31 -2.82
C TYR A 54 -12.29 11.43 -2.11
N PHE A 55 -12.86 12.30 -2.93
CA PHE A 55 -13.71 13.40 -2.47
C PHE A 55 -14.98 12.87 -1.80
N PRO A 56 -15.37 13.33 -0.59
CA PRO A 56 -16.52 12.76 0.13
C PRO A 56 -17.85 12.80 -0.63
N SER A 57 -18.07 13.75 -1.53
CA SER A 57 -19.30 13.80 -2.33
C SER A 57 -19.27 12.90 -3.57
N MET A 58 -18.16 12.22 -3.85
CA MET A 58 -18.06 11.19 -4.89
C MET A 58 -18.40 9.82 -4.30
N SER A 59 -19.16 9.00 -5.03
CA SER A 59 -19.43 7.63 -4.58
C SER A 59 -18.19 6.75 -4.69
N GLN A 60 -18.07 5.76 -3.80
CA GLN A 60 -16.98 4.79 -3.82
C GLN A 60 -16.91 4.01 -5.15
N ASP A 61 -18.05 3.76 -5.82
CA ASP A 61 -18.09 3.11 -7.13
C ASP A 61 -17.47 3.97 -8.23
N LEU A 62 -17.78 5.28 -8.25
CA LEU A 62 -17.17 6.22 -9.19
C LEU A 62 -15.67 6.37 -8.92
N ALA A 63 -15.27 6.44 -7.64
CA ALA A 63 -13.86 6.45 -7.26
C ALA A 63 -13.13 5.18 -7.71
N TRP A 64 -13.79 4.02 -7.64
CA TRP A 64 -13.25 2.75 -8.12
C TRP A 64 -13.08 2.71 -9.63
N GLU A 65 -14.07 3.14 -10.41
CA GLU A 65 -13.97 3.16 -11.88
C GLU A 65 -12.78 3.99 -12.36
N GLU A 66 -12.56 5.15 -11.76
CA GLU A 66 -11.42 6.01 -12.06
C GLU A 66 -10.10 5.39 -11.56
N ALA A 67 -10.08 4.84 -10.34
CA ALA A 67 -8.89 4.21 -9.80
C ALA A 67 -8.46 2.95 -10.59
N ASN A 68 -9.42 2.14 -11.06
CA ASN A 68 -9.14 0.92 -11.82
C ASN A 68 -8.45 1.24 -13.15
N LYS A 69 -8.82 2.36 -13.80
CA LYS A 69 -8.11 2.86 -14.98
C LYS A 69 -6.65 3.18 -14.66
N VAL A 70 -6.38 3.80 -13.50
CA VAL A 70 -5.02 4.13 -13.06
C VAL A 70 -4.23 2.86 -12.73
N PHE A 71 -4.80 1.93 -11.96
CA PHE A 71 -4.15 0.66 -11.66
C PHE A 71 -3.76 -0.10 -12.92
N THR A 72 -4.66 -0.18 -13.89
CA THR A 72 -4.41 -0.89 -15.15
C THR A 72 -3.41 -0.15 -16.04
N LYS A 73 -3.60 1.16 -16.27
CA LYS A 73 -2.84 1.90 -17.29
C LYS A 73 -1.50 2.46 -16.80
N VAL A 74 -1.43 2.86 -15.53
CA VAL A 74 -0.22 3.52 -14.97
C VAL A 74 0.61 2.52 -14.18
N PHE A 75 -0.03 1.72 -13.33
CA PHE A 75 0.68 0.76 -12.48
C PHE A 75 0.80 -0.64 -13.11
N SER A 76 0.11 -0.89 -14.23
CA SER A 76 0.06 -2.21 -14.88
C SER A 76 -0.37 -3.34 -13.94
N LEU A 77 -1.32 -3.06 -13.05
CA LEU A 77 -1.88 -3.99 -12.08
C LEU A 77 -3.33 -4.32 -12.42
N ASN A 78 -3.65 -5.62 -12.40
CA ASN A 78 -5.03 -6.09 -12.41
C ASN A 78 -5.49 -6.27 -10.96
N VAL A 79 -6.35 -5.38 -10.50
CA VAL A 79 -6.73 -5.23 -9.08
C VAL A 79 -8.21 -5.50 -8.94
N LYS A 80 -8.61 -6.19 -7.87
CA LYS A 80 -10.01 -6.32 -7.49
C LYS A 80 -10.39 -5.25 -6.49
N LYS A 81 -11.64 -4.81 -6.50
CA LYS A 81 -12.13 -3.72 -5.63
C LYS A 81 -11.93 -4.05 -4.14
N GLU A 82 -12.04 -5.33 -3.77
CA GLU A 82 -11.94 -5.82 -2.39
C GLU A 82 -10.49 -5.74 -1.84
N ASP A 83 -9.50 -5.66 -2.73
CA ASP A 83 -8.09 -5.54 -2.37
C ASP A 83 -7.66 -4.08 -2.16
N VAL A 84 -8.58 -3.12 -2.35
CA VAL A 84 -8.32 -1.68 -2.30
C VAL A 84 -8.95 -1.05 -1.06
N ILE A 85 -8.16 -0.25 -0.35
CA ILE A 85 -8.62 0.53 0.78
C ILE A 85 -9.14 1.87 0.26
N PHE A 86 -10.42 2.13 0.48
CA PHE A 86 -11.07 3.39 0.12
C PHE A 86 -11.11 4.31 1.34
N VAL A 87 -10.65 5.54 1.17
CA VAL A 87 -10.57 6.55 2.23
C VAL A 87 -11.20 7.85 1.75
N GLU A 88 -12.25 8.27 2.42
CA GLU A 88 -12.83 9.60 2.20
C GLU A 88 -11.92 10.66 2.80
N LYS A 89 -11.65 11.72 2.05
CA LYS A 89 -10.73 12.76 2.50
C LYS A 89 -11.24 14.14 2.16
N GLU A 90 -11.67 14.86 3.20
CA GLU A 90 -12.23 16.22 3.08
C GLU A 90 -11.25 17.24 2.47
N SER A 91 -9.94 17.00 2.57
CA SER A 91 -8.93 17.88 1.97
C SER A 91 -8.89 17.83 0.44
N ILE A 92 -9.52 16.81 -0.17
CA ILE A 92 -9.65 16.70 -1.62
C ILE A 92 -10.88 17.51 -2.01
N LEU A 93 -10.74 18.51 -2.89
CA LEU A 93 -11.87 19.34 -3.35
C LEU A 93 -12.63 18.71 -4.54
N GLY A 94 -12.12 17.59 -5.05
CA GLY A 94 -12.74 16.76 -6.07
C GLY A 94 -11.70 15.88 -6.76
N GLY A 95 -12.16 14.80 -7.41
CA GLY A 95 -11.30 13.77 -7.99
C GLY A 95 -10.79 12.76 -6.96
N ILE A 96 -9.68 12.07 -7.28
CA ILE A 96 -9.11 10.99 -6.48
C ILE A 96 -7.58 11.03 -6.42
N ARG A 97 -7.00 10.36 -5.43
CA ARG A 97 -5.58 9.99 -5.38
C ARG A 97 -5.46 8.49 -5.28
N VAL A 98 -4.65 7.92 -6.15
CA VAL A 98 -4.44 6.47 -6.22
C VAL A 98 -3.02 6.16 -5.78
N TYR A 99 -2.91 5.34 -4.74
CA TYR A 99 -1.65 4.91 -4.15
C TYR A 99 -1.40 3.44 -4.48
N SER A 100 -0.17 3.14 -4.90
CA SER A 100 0.38 1.79 -4.97
C SER A 100 1.70 1.79 -4.20
N ASP A 101 1.65 1.26 -2.98
CA ASP A 101 2.77 1.32 -2.02
C ASP A 101 3.24 2.76 -1.81
N ASP A 102 4.46 3.10 -2.24
CA ASP A 102 5.06 4.44 -2.12
C ASP A 102 4.79 5.34 -3.33
N SER A 103 4.16 4.80 -4.38
CA SER A 103 3.82 5.55 -5.60
C SER A 103 2.43 6.15 -5.52
N VAL A 104 2.28 7.39 -5.97
CA VAL A 104 1.00 8.10 -5.99
C VAL A 104 0.71 8.71 -7.35
N VAL A 105 -0.53 8.59 -7.80
CA VAL A 105 -1.08 9.32 -8.94
C VAL A 105 -2.17 10.24 -8.40
N ASP A 106 -1.91 11.54 -8.47
CA ASP A 106 -2.84 12.57 -8.02
C ASP A 106 -3.71 13.04 -9.20
N LEU A 107 -4.99 12.65 -9.17
CA LEU A 107 -6.04 13.12 -10.08
C LEU A 107 -7.01 14.07 -9.37
N SER A 108 -6.65 14.55 -8.17
CA SER A 108 -7.47 15.51 -7.45
C SER A 108 -7.32 16.92 -8.01
N TYR A 109 -8.38 17.71 -7.90
CA TYR A 109 -8.43 19.08 -8.41
C TYR A 109 -7.57 20.09 -7.64
N LEU A 110 -6.65 19.64 -6.77
CA LEU A 110 -5.62 20.52 -6.19
C LEU A 110 -4.72 21.17 -7.26
N LYS A 111 -4.57 20.51 -8.42
CA LYS A 111 -3.77 21.04 -9.54
C LYS A 111 -4.47 22.21 -10.26
N ILE A 112 -5.81 22.24 -10.27
CA ILE A 112 -6.58 23.33 -10.90
C ILE A 112 -6.40 24.62 -10.10
N GLU A 113 -6.37 24.58 -8.77
CA GLU A 113 -6.08 25.77 -7.97
C GLU A 113 -4.72 26.40 -8.30
N ARG A 114 -3.66 25.60 -8.54
CA ARG A 114 -2.33 26.15 -8.89
C ARG A 114 -2.27 26.81 -10.26
N ILE A 115 -3.20 26.48 -11.15
CA ILE A 115 -3.33 27.08 -12.48
C ILE A 115 -4.27 28.29 -12.44
N VAL A 116 -5.33 28.23 -11.63
CA VAL A 116 -6.33 29.31 -11.49
C VAL A 116 -5.89 30.43 -10.55
N LYS A 117 -4.99 30.15 -9.58
CA LYS A 117 -4.36 31.17 -8.71
C LYS A 117 -3.10 31.82 -9.34
N LYS A 118 -2.86 31.62 -10.63
CA LYS A 118 -1.75 32.25 -11.37
C LYS A 118 -2.32 33.30 -12.32
#